data_AF-A0A6V8LF82-F1
#
_entry.id   AF-A0A6V8LF82-F1
#
_cell.length_a   1.000
_cell.length_b   1.000
_cell.length_c   1.000
_cell.angle_alpha   90.00
_cell.angle_beta   90.00
_cell.angle_gamma   90.00
#
_symmetry.space_group_name_H-M   'P 1'
#
loop_
_entity.id
_entity.type
_entity.pdbx_description
1 polymer ?
#
loop_
_entity_poly.entity_id
_entity_poly.type
_entity_poly.pdbx_seq_one_letter_code
_entity_poly.pdbx_strand_id
1 'polypeptide(L)'
;MTVEERARERWAQLMGTGGAQDREPGAIVPADLPAPTGLVATPGRGHATLTWAPVPGAIGYAVHRADAPSGPFEPLDHGGGDVLAVPRPPYADTTGEPDREYWYAVAPLATVTSMGPLSSPVPGASRSGGPAAVRIDVAADGDAGPVYRPWRAMVGSEHLSHLLCTDETGGRPIGAELREALRRVHDELGVEQVRAHAILCDDLGVYREVDGRPRLDFDGVDRVYDTVLELGLRPVVELSFMPRDLARDPGHTVFAYEAGISPPRDWDRWAWLVRELTAHLVERYGRAEVRDHWWFEVWNEANLSVFWSGTPAEYWRLYDVTVRAVKDVDPGLRVGGPASAAVGWIDDQLARESAVDFVSTHTYGSPPLDLRPLAGDRPLLWTEWGVTATHGSGINDTVFAATFLLRGMRSVAGRVEALAPWVASDHFEELGRPPRLLHGGFGLLTVGNLAKPKFWALSLAQRLGDTELPATVDGDGAGGLVEAWPARSPDGTVTVLVWNGTLDHTKAAGDERLDRRVTVRIAGLAAPAYRMRHWRVDAAYSNVAARWRAMGAGRDWPDDRQWAALRGADRIDEPEQPRDVAPAGGLVQVDLDLLMPAISCLELTPL
;
A
#
# COMPACT_ATOMS: atom_id res chain seq x y z
N MET A 1 -34.07 -2.60 -6.11
CA MET A 1 -32.68 -2.23 -5.83
C MET A 1 -32.31 -2.68 -4.44
N THR A 2 -31.37 -3.62 -4.32
CA THR A 2 -30.78 -4.02 -3.03
C THR A 2 -29.98 -2.86 -2.43
N VAL A 3 -29.57 -2.98 -1.15
CA VAL A 3 -28.68 -1.99 -0.51
C VAL A 3 -27.35 -1.90 -1.27
N GLU A 4 -26.83 -3.02 -1.73
CA GLU A 4 -25.56 -3.10 -2.47
C GLU A 4 -25.66 -2.49 -3.87
N GLU A 5 -26.78 -2.72 -4.57
CA GLU A 5 -27.05 -2.05 -5.85
C GLU A 5 -27.14 -0.53 -5.68
N ARG A 6 -27.82 -0.06 -4.62
CA ARG A 6 -27.85 1.37 -4.26
C ARG A 6 -26.46 1.91 -3.96
N ALA A 7 -25.65 1.19 -3.20
CA ALA A 7 -24.29 1.61 -2.85
C ALA A 7 -23.40 1.75 -4.10
N ARG A 8 -23.47 0.79 -5.04
CA ARG A 8 -22.72 0.86 -6.31
C ARG A 8 -23.19 2.00 -7.20
N GLU A 9 -24.50 2.20 -7.33
CA GLU A 9 -25.05 3.32 -8.10
C GLU A 9 -24.67 4.67 -7.49
N ARG A 10 -24.77 4.80 -6.16
CA ARG A 10 -24.39 6.00 -5.43
C ARG A 10 -22.89 6.27 -5.55
N TRP A 11 -22.06 5.24 -5.42
CA TRP A 11 -20.62 5.32 -5.66
C TRP A 11 -20.32 5.83 -7.07
N ALA A 12 -20.94 5.22 -8.09
CA ALA A 12 -20.76 5.65 -9.49
C ALA A 12 -21.27 7.08 -9.73
N GLN A 13 -22.38 7.48 -9.07
CA GLN A 13 -22.91 8.84 -9.15
C GLN A 13 -21.95 9.85 -8.52
N LEU A 14 -21.49 9.60 -7.29
CA LEU A 14 -20.58 10.49 -6.57
C LEU A 14 -19.22 10.60 -7.28
N MET A 15 -18.68 9.48 -7.74
CA MET A 15 -17.47 9.44 -8.56
C MET A 15 -17.66 10.10 -9.94
N GLY A 16 -18.87 10.07 -10.51
CA GLY A 16 -19.22 10.64 -11.81
C GLY A 16 -19.62 12.12 -11.77
N THR A 17 -19.83 12.71 -10.58
CA THR A 17 -20.22 14.12 -10.42
C THR A 17 -19.07 15.12 -10.33
N GLY A 18 -17.82 14.66 -10.40
CA GLY A 18 -16.65 15.53 -10.59
C GLY A 18 -16.62 16.71 -9.62
N GLY A 19 -16.78 16.47 -8.32
CA GLY A 19 -16.65 17.53 -7.31
C GLY A 19 -15.31 18.26 -7.45
N ALA A 20 -15.16 19.46 -6.87
CA ALA A 20 -13.88 20.19 -6.91
C ALA A 20 -12.70 19.43 -6.23
N GLN A 21 -13.06 18.39 -5.48
CA GLN A 21 -12.32 17.33 -4.81
C GLN A 21 -12.04 16.10 -5.72
N ASP A 22 -12.87 15.91 -6.74
CA ASP A 22 -12.89 14.79 -7.68
C ASP A 22 -12.55 15.27 -9.11
N ARG A 23 -11.26 15.64 -9.29
CA ARG A 23 -10.54 15.72 -10.57
C ARG A 23 -11.02 16.75 -11.62
N GLU A 24 -10.53 17.97 -11.51
CA GLU A 24 -9.34 18.36 -12.28
C GLU A 24 -8.25 18.72 -11.28
N PRO A 25 -6.98 18.31 -11.45
CA PRO A 25 -5.91 18.91 -10.67
C PRO A 25 -6.06 20.43 -10.82
N GLY A 26 -6.17 21.17 -9.71
CA GLY A 26 -6.05 22.62 -9.79
C GLY A 26 -4.85 22.94 -10.68
N ALA A 27 -5.00 23.87 -11.62
CA ALA A 27 -3.99 24.15 -12.65
C ALA A 27 -2.61 24.11 -12.02
N ILE A 28 -1.75 23.19 -12.48
CA ILE A 28 -0.44 22.93 -11.86
C ILE A 28 0.26 24.28 -11.67
N VAL A 29 0.51 24.63 -10.41
CA VAL A 29 1.12 25.91 -10.08
C VAL A 29 2.64 25.74 -10.17
N PRO A 30 3.38 26.73 -10.70
CA PRO A 30 4.84 26.68 -10.69
C PRO A 30 5.40 26.51 -9.27
N ALA A 31 6.26 25.52 -9.07
CA ALA A 31 7.03 25.34 -7.84
C ALA A 31 8.36 26.11 -7.90
N ASP A 32 8.82 26.59 -6.75
CA ASP A 32 10.18 27.12 -6.59
C ASP A 32 11.19 25.98 -6.39
N LEU A 33 11.31 25.15 -7.43
CA LEU A 33 12.30 24.06 -7.51
C LEU A 33 13.06 24.18 -8.84
N PRO A 34 14.38 23.90 -8.87
CA PRO A 34 15.14 23.90 -10.12
C PRO A 34 14.76 22.71 -11.00
N ALA A 35 14.95 22.84 -12.32
CA ALA A 35 14.79 21.71 -13.24
C ALA A 35 15.77 20.58 -12.88
N PRO A 36 15.38 19.29 -13.00
CA PRO A 36 16.28 18.18 -12.76
C PRO A 36 17.40 18.18 -13.80
N THR A 37 18.61 17.87 -13.37
CA THR A 37 19.79 17.82 -14.25
C THR A 37 20.26 16.39 -14.48
N GLY A 38 21.03 16.17 -15.55
CA GLY A 38 21.62 14.87 -15.83
C GLY A 38 20.60 13.80 -16.21
N LEU A 39 19.47 14.19 -16.81
CA LEU A 39 18.51 13.24 -17.35
C LEU A 39 19.17 12.39 -18.44
N VAL A 40 19.06 11.07 -18.33
CA VAL A 40 19.52 10.10 -19.34
C VAL A 40 18.41 9.08 -19.55
N ALA A 41 18.08 8.81 -20.82
CA ALA A 41 17.21 7.72 -21.23
C ALA A 41 18.04 6.60 -21.86
N THR A 42 18.08 5.43 -21.21
CA THR A 42 18.84 4.26 -21.66
C THR A 42 17.89 3.24 -22.29
N PRO A 43 18.01 2.96 -23.60
CA PRO A 43 17.19 1.96 -24.27
C PRO A 43 17.46 0.54 -23.78
N GLY A 44 16.40 -0.21 -23.50
CA GLY A 44 16.46 -1.60 -23.08
C GLY A 44 15.33 -2.45 -23.70
N ARG A 45 15.33 -3.76 -23.46
CA ARG A 45 14.35 -4.65 -24.11
C ARG A 45 12.96 -4.43 -23.53
N GLY A 46 12.04 -3.87 -24.31
CA GLY A 46 10.67 -3.54 -23.90
C GLY A 46 10.54 -2.32 -22.97
N HIS A 47 11.63 -1.58 -22.71
CA HIS A 47 11.60 -0.39 -21.84
C HIS A 47 12.63 0.67 -22.22
N ALA A 48 12.43 1.90 -21.75
CA ALA A 48 13.46 2.92 -21.64
C ALA A 48 13.68 3.26 -20.16
N THR A 49 14.89 3.04 -19.64
CA THR A 49 15.23 3.41 -18.24
C THR A 49 15.72 4.85 -18.17
N LEU A 50 15.01 5.66 -17.42
CA LEU A 50 15.30 7.06 -17.15
C LEU A 50 16.02 7.21 -15.80
N THR A 51 17.09 8.00 -15.79
CA THR A 51 17.82 8.40 -14.57
C THR A 51 18.08 9.89 -14.59
N TRP A 52 18.11 10.54 -13.42
CA TRP A 52 18.39 11.96 -13.26
C TRP A 52 18.98 12.23 -11.87
N ALA A 53 19.53 13.43 -11.66
CA ALA A 53 19.95 13.86 -10.33
C ALA A 53 18.73 14.28 -9.48
N PRO A 54 18.55 13.75 -8.26
CA PRO A 54 17.50 14.20 -7.35
C PRO A 54 17.59 15.70 -7.02
N VAL A 55 16.45 16.37 -6.95
CA VAL A 55 16.29 17.78 -6.58
C VAL A 55 15.95 17.87 -5.08
N PRO A 56 16.77 18.55 -4.26
CA PRO A 56 16.44 18.79 -2.85
C PRO A 56 15.09 19.50 -2.68
N GLY A 57 14.28 19.05 -1.73
CA GLY A 57 12.94 19.58 -1.47
C GLY A 57 11.83 19.00 -2.35
N ALA A 58 12.16 18.22 -3.39
CA ALA A 58 11.16 17.55 -4.20
C ALA A 58 10.56 16.34 -3.47
N ILE A 59 9.24 16.20 -3.52
CA ILE A 59 8.53 15.01 -3.01
C ILE A 59 8.47 13.87 -4.02
N GLY A 60 8.70 14.18 -5.30
CA GLY A 60 8.62 13.23 -6.40
C GLY A 60 8.85 13.90 -7.75
N TYR A 61 8.63 13.16 -8.83
CA TYR A 61 8.91 13.59 -10.18
C TYR A 61 7.82 13.17 -11.16
N ALA A 62 7.37 14.10 -12.00
CA ALA A 62 6.51 13.82 -13.13
C ALA A 62 7.40 13.57 -14.36
N VAL A 63 7.34 12.34 -14.87
CA VAL A 63 8.05 11.96 -16.10
C VAL A 63 7.14 12.27 -17.27
N HIS A 64 7.65 13.02 -18.24
CA HIS A 64 6.92 13.40 -19.44
C HIS A 64 7.56 12.79 -20.70
N ARG A 65 6.74 12.56 -21.72
CA ARG A 65 7.14 12.06 -23.03
C ARG A 65 6.54 12.88 -24.16
N ALA A 66 7.26 12.99 -25.26
CA ALA A 66 6.82 13.65 -26.49
C ALA A 66 7.31 12.89 -27.74
N ASP A 67 6.64 13.11 -28.87
CA ASP A 67 7.06 12.60 -30.18
C ASP A 67 8.16 13.44 -30.84
N ALA A 68 8.43 14.64 -30.33
CA ALA A 68 9.40 15.58 -30.87
C ALA A 68 10.17 16.30 -29.76
N PRO A 69 11.41 16.77 -30.01
CA PRO A 69 12.21 17.49 -29.01
C PRO A 69 11.55 18.79 -28.53
N SER A 70 10.69 19.37 -29.37
CA SER A 70 9.94 20.60 -29.07
C SER A 70 8.63 20.36 -28.29
N GLY A 71 8.28 19.10 -28.01
CA GLY A 71 6.98 18.74 -27.43
C GLY A 71 5.84 18.67 -28.48
N PRO A 72 4.57 18.68 -28.04
CA PRO A 72 4.15 18.84 -26.64
C PRO A 72 4.60 17.67 -25.76
N PHE A 73 4.99 17.97 -24.52
CA PHE A 73 5.35 16.98 -23.50
C PHE A 73 4.13 16.68 -22.65
N GLU A 74 3.79 15.39 -22.55
CA GLU A 74 2.66 14.91 -21.76
C GLU A 74 3.16 14.02 -20.63
N PRO A 75 2.56 14.10 -19.42
CA PRO A 75 2.87 13.17 -18.33
C PRO A 75 2.68 11.73 -18.78
N LEU A 76 3.62 10.85 -18.44
CA LEU A 76 3.46 9.42 -18.65
C LEU A 76 2.43 8.86 -17.69
N ASP A 77 1.44 8.17 -18.26
CA ASP A 77 0.46 7.41 -17.51
C ASP A 77 0.76 5.92 -17.66
N HIS A 78 1.07 5.26 -16.55
CA HIS A 78 1.30 3.82 -16.48
C HIS A 78 0.02 3.04 -16.13
N GLY A 79 -1.16 3.66 -16.25
CA GLY A 79 -2.48 3.08 -15.95
C GLY A 79 -2.69 2.82 -14.45
N GLY A 80 -1.85 3.46 -13.63
CA GLY A 80 -1.62 3.16 -12.23
C GLY A 80 -2.79 3.52 -11.32
N GLY A 81 -3.12 4.80 -11.31
CA GLY A 81 -4.01 5.32 -10.28
C GLY A 81 -4.04 6.83 -10.23
N ASP A 82 -4.02 7.37 -9.02
CA ASP A 82 -4.40 8.74 -8.72
C ASP A 82 -3.27 9.76 -8.86
N VAL A 83 -2.02 9.32 -8.69
CA VAL A 83 -0.81 10.15 -8.82
C VAL A 83 0.16 9.52 -9.81
N LEU A 84 0.46 10.23 -10.90
CA LEU A 84 1.39 9.76 -11.95
C LEU A 84 2.88 10.01 -11.64
N ALA A 85 3.16 10.72 -10.55
CA ALA A 85 4.53 11.02 -10.15
C ALA A 85 5.21 9.80 -9.52
N VAL A 86 6.53 9.71 -9.69
CA VAL A 86 7.37 8.67 -9.10
C VAL A 86 8.29 9.27 -8.03
N PRO A 87 8.63 8.53 -6.95
CA PRO A 87 9.36 9.11 -5.83
C PRO A 87 10.82 9.47 -6.16
N ARG A 88 11.47 8.68 -7.03
CA ARG A 88 12.90 8.82 -7.32
C ARG A 88 13.31 8.06 -8.60
N PRO A 89 14.44 8.41 -9.23
CA PRO A 89 15.05 7.57 -10.26
C PRO A 89 15.70 6.31 -9.66
N PRO A 90 15.95 5.28 -10.47
CA PRO A 90 15.56 5.15 -11.89
C PRO A 90 14.04 4.91 -12.08
N TYR A 91 13.52 5.28 -13.25
CA TYR A 91 12.16 4.92 -13.70
C TYR A 91 12.24 4.21 -15.05
N ALA A 92 11.54 3.08 -15.21
CA ALA A 92 11.48 2.37 -16.50
C ALA A 92 10.14 2.66 -17.20
N ASP A 93 10.16 3.42 -18.29
CA ASP A 93 8.99 3.54 -19.17
C ASP A 93 8.86 2.26 -19.99
N THR A 94 7.80 1.49 -19.74
CA THR A 94 7.44 0.30 -20.52
C THR A 94 6.22 0.51 -21.41
N THR A 95 5.62 1.70 -21.41
CA THR A 95 4.38 2.02 -22.13
C THR A 95 4.65 2.34 -23.61
N GLY A 96 5.88 2.74 -23.95
CA GLY A 96 6.26 3.16 -25.28
C GLY A 96 6.29 2.02 -26.29
N GLU A 97 5.87 2.32 -27.53
CA GLU A 97 6.00 1.41 -28.66
C GLU A 97 7.47 0.96 -28.87
N PRO A 98 7.73 -0.34 -29.08
CA PRO A 98 9.07 -0.84 -29.39
C PRO A 98 9.71 -0.14 -30.59
N ASP A 99 10.99 0.19 -30.44
CA ASP A 99 11.88 0.80 -31.44
C ASP A 99 11.44 2.19 -31.93
N ARG A 100 10.37 2.76 -31.37
CA ARG A 100 9.99 4.16 -31.58
C ARG A 100 10.79 5.07 -30.65
N GLU A 101 11.46 6.04 -31.24
CA GLU A 101 12.15 7.10 -30.49
C GLU A 101 11.13 8.12 -29.98
N TYR A 102 11.27 8.45 -28.71
CA TYR A 102 10.54 9.49 -28.02
C TYR A 102 11.51 10.45 -27.35
N TRP A 103 11.00 11.62 -26.94
CA TRP A 103 11.73 12.59 -26.14
C TRP A 103 11.19 12.61 -24.73
N TYR A 104 12.07 12.51 -23.74
CA TYR A 104 11.72 12.49 -22.32
C TYR A 104 12.19 13.76 -21.63
N ALA A 105 11.35 14.28 -20.75
CA ALA A 105 11.69 15.35 -19.83
C ALA A 105 11.11 15.04 -18.45
N VAL A 106 11.74 15.54 -17.38
CA VAL A 106 11.31 15.27 -16.01
C VAL A 106 11.15 16.59 -15.27
N ALA A 107 10.11 16.74 -14.47
CA ALA A 107 9.92 17.88 -13.58
C ALA A 107 9.80 17.41 -12.12
N PRO A 108 10.37 18.14 -11.14
CA PRO A 108 10.22 17.84 -9.73
C PRO A 108 8.89 18.39 -9.20
N LEU A 109 8.35 17.76 -8.18
CA LEU A 109 7.13 18.19 -7.51
C LEU A 109 7.49 18.71 -6.12
N ALA A 110 7.02 19.90 -5.77
CA ALA A 110 6.98 20.36 -4.38
C ALA A 110 5.76 19.77 -3.66
N THR A 111 4.65 19.67 -4.38
CA THR A 111 3.40 19.00 -3.98
C THR A 111 2.80 18.31 -5.20
N VAL A 112 1.75 17.51 -5.03
CA VAL A 112 1.01 16.93 -6.17
C VAL A 112 0.33 17.95 -7.09
N THR A 113 0.22 19.22 -6.66
CA THR A 113 -0.36 20.33 -7.42
C THR A 113 0.65 21.43 -7.76
N SER A 114 1.92 21.29 -7.35
CA SER A 114 2.98 22.27 -7.56
C SER A 114 4.21 21.63 -8.18
N MET A 115 4.54 22.04 -9.41
CA MET A 115 5.57 21.41 -10.23
C MET A 115 6.62 22.42 -10.69
N GLY A 116 7.89 22.03 -10.61
CA GLY A 116 9.01 22.81 -11.15
C GLY A 116 9.08 22.74 -12.68
N PRO A 117 10.06 23.42 -13.29
CA PRO A 117 10.27 23.36 -14.73
C PRO A 117 10.77 21.98 -15.19
N LEU A 118 10.43 21.62 -16.43
CA LEU A 118 10.96 20.44 -17.10
C LEU A 118 12.49 20.53 -17.28
N SER A 119 13.17 19.39 -17.14
CA SER A 119 14.56 19.22 -17.55
C SER A 119 14.75 19.47 -19.05
N SER A 120 16.00 19.65 -19.48
CA SER A 120 16.32 19.53 -20.91
C SER A 120 15.91 18.15 -21.42
N PRO A 121 15.20 18.08 -22.56
CA PRO A 121 14.69 16.80 -23.05
C PRO A 121 15.80 15.95 -23.67
N VAL A 122 15.67 14.63 -23.54
CA VAL A 122 16.61 13.66 -24.11
C VAL A 122 15.87 12.60 -24.93
N PRO A 123 16.46 12.11 -26.04
CA PRO A 123 15.86 11.04 -26.82
C PRO A 123 16.01 9.69 -26.10
N GLY A 124 15.03 8.80 -26.28
CA GLY A 124 15.07 7.43 -25.78
C GLY A 124 14.03 6.56 -26.48
N ALA A 125 14.25 5.25 -26.50
CA ALA A 125 13.35 4.28 -27.11
C ALA A 125 13.35 2.99 -26.29
N SER A 126 12.23 2.28 -26.28
CA SER A 126 12.26 0.86 -25.92
C SER A 126 12.77 0.04 -27.11
N ARG A 127 13.36 -1.13 -26.86
CA ARG A 127 13.82 -2.03 -27.93
C ARG A 127 12.89 -3.22 -28.06
N SER A 128 12.59 -3.67 -29.27
CA SER A 128 11.84 -4.93 -29.49
C SER A 128 12.61 -6.18 -29.05
N GLY A 129 13.95 -6.12 -29.05
CA GLY A 129 14.84 -7.21 -28.69
C GLY A 129 16.19 -6.75 -28.14
N GLY A 130 17.10 -7.69 -27.93
CA GLY A 130 18.44 -7.43 -27.40
C GLY A 130 18.74 -8.17 -26.10
N PRO A 131 19.89 -7.89 -25.47
CA PRO A 131 20.27 -8.51 -24.20
C PRO A 131 19.22 -8.22 -23.12
N ALA A 132 18.78 -9.27 -22.44
CA ALA A 132 17.84 -9.20 -21.32
C ALA A 132 18.52 -9.70 -20.03
N ALA A 133 19.82 -9.46 -19.92
CA ALA A 133 20.65 -9.93 -18.83
C ALA A 133 20.79 -8.84 -17.76
N VAL A 134 20.65 -9.25 -16.51
CA VAL A 134 20.88 -8.42 -15.32
C VAL A 134 21.87 -9.14 -14.42
N ARG A 135 22.81 -8.40 -13.85
CA ARG A 135 23.75 -8.91 -12.84
C ARG A 135 23.46 -8.23 -11.51
N ILE A 136 23.43 -9.02 -10.46
CA ILE A 136 23.28 -8.55 -9.08
C ILE A 136 24.51 -8.99 -8.32
N ASP A 137 25.33 -8.06 -7.85
CA ASP A 137 26.49 -8.36 -7.02
C ASP A 137 26.17 -7.96 -5.58
N VAL A 138 26.30 -8.91 -4.65
CA VAL A 138 26.00 -8.78 -3.22
C VAL A 138 27.28 -8.99 -2.42
N ALA A 139 27.60 -8.05 -1.53
CA ALA A 139 28.71 -8.16 -0.58
C ALA A 139 28.18 -8.69 0.77
N ALA A 140 28.29 -10.01 1.00
CA ALA A 140 27.74 -10.68 2.19
C ALA A 140 28.48 -10.37 3.50
N ASP A 141 29.69 -9.83 3.43
CA ASP A 141 30.50 -9.32 4.54
C ASP A 141 30.24 -7.83 4.83
N GLY A 142 29.50 -7.15 3.95
CA GLY A 142 29.16 -5.73 4.12
C GLY A 142 28.07 -5.48 5.16
N ASP A 143 27.78 -4.19 5.35
CA ASP A 143 26.71 -3.65 6.19
C ASP A 143 26.21 -2.35 5.55
N ALA A 144 24.96 -2.34 5.11
CA ALA A 144 24.27 -1.18 4.52
C ALA A 144 23.27 -0.53 5.51
N GLY A 145 23.34 -0.89 6.79
CA GLY A 145 22.41 -0.49 7.83
C GLY A 145 21.33 -1.53 8.12
N PRO A 146 20.33 -1.19 8.94
CA PRO A 146 19.28 -2.11 9.30
C PRO A 146 18.28 -2.32 8.15
N VAL A 147 17.70 -3.53 8.07
CA VAL A 147 16.53 -3.76 7.22
C VAL A 147 15.31 -3.10 7.87
N TYR A 148 14.83 -2.01 7.29
CA TYR A 148 13.57 -1.39 7.68
C TYR A 148 12.38 -2.19 7.13
N ARG A 149 11.36 -2.41 7.97
CA ARG A 149 10.22 -3.29 7.67
C ARG A 149 8.89 -2.53 7.70
N PRO A 150 8.63 -1.62 6.75
CA PRO A 150 7.47 -0.73 6.78
C PRO A 150 6.11 -1.48 6.79
N TRP A 151 6.06 -2.72 6.29
CA TRP A 151 4.87 -3.57 6.34
C TRP A 151 4.49 -4.04 7.75
N ARG A 152 5.42 -4.04 8.72
CA ARG A 152 5.13 -4.45 10.10
C ARG A 152 4.34 -3.41 10.86
N ALA A 153 4.46 -2.14 10.48
CA ALA A 153 3.86 -1.08 11.26
C ALA A 153 2.33 -1.12 11.23
N MET A 154 1.73 -1.42 10.08
CA MET A 154 0.29 -1.29 9.87
C MET A 154 -0.22 -2.12 8.68
N VAL A 155 -1.46 -2.61 8.80
CA VAL A 155 -2.26 -3.14 7.69
C VAL A 155 -3.66 -2.52 7.69
N GLY A 156 -4.27 -2.38 6.52
CA GLY A 156 -5.68 -2.01 6.41
C GLY A 156 -6.62 -3.17 6.74
N SER A 157 -7.87 -2.87 7.08
CA SER A 157 -8.97 -3.82 7.24
C SER A 157 -10.27 -3.17 6.78
N GLU A 158 -11.26 -3.99 6.40
CA GLU A 158 -12.65 -3.56 6.45
C GLU A 158 -12.99 -3.01 7.85
N HIS A 159 -14.06 -2.23 7.97
CA HIS A 159 -14.57 -1.71 9.24
C HIS A 159 -14.53 -2.78 10.35
N LEU A 160 -14.00 -2.44 11.52
CA LEU A 160 -13.62 -3.45 12.51
C LEU A 160 -14.81 -4.09 13.24
N SER A 161 -16.02 -3.51 13.15
CA SER A 161 -17.22 -4.18 13.68
C SER A 161 -17.48 -5.51 12.96
N HIS A 162 -16.95 -5.68 11.75
CA HIS A 162 -17.01 -6.92 10.98
C HIS A 162 -16.37 -8.11 11.71
N LEU A 163 -15.46 -7.87 12.69
CA LEU A 163 -14.96 -8.90 13.60
C LEU A 163 -16.08 -9.56 14.43
N LEU A 164 -17.15 -8.83 14.70
CA LEU A 164 -18.31 -9.30 15.46
C LEU A 164 -19.38 -9.97 14.57
N CYS A 165 -19.23 -9.90 13.25
CA CYS A 165 -20.17 -10.44 12.28
C CYS A 165 -20.27 -11.97 12.34
N THR A 166 -21.50 -12.48 12.40
CA THR A 166 -21.81 -13.92 12.40
C THR A 166 -22.29 -14.44 11.05
N ASP A 167 -22.43 -13.56 10.07
CA ASP A 167 -22.87 -13.93 8.72
C ASP A 167 -21.76 -14.67 7.95
N GLU A 168 -22.13 -15.17 6.78
CA GLU A 168 -21.22 -15.87 5.88
C GLU A 168 -21.11 -15.17 4.52
N THR A 169 -19.93 -15.33 3.92
CA THR A 169 -19.64 -15.03 2.51
C THR A 169 -19.05 -16.28 1.88
N GLY A 170 -19.66 -16.79 0.80
CA GLY A 170 -19.17 -18.00 0.13
C GLY A 170 -19.17 -19.26 1.01
N GLY A 171 -20.07 -19.33 1.99
CA GLY A 171 -20.13 -20.41 3.00
C GLY A 171 -19.01 -20.34 4.04
N ARG A 172 -18.39 -19.17 4.22
CA ARG A 172 -17.31 -18.93 5.19
C ARG A 172 -17.73 -17.87 6.22
N PRO A 173 -17.53 -18.12 7.53
CA PRO A 173 -17.98 -17.22 8.60
C PRO A 173 -17.09 -15.96 8.66
N ILE A 174 -17.70 -14.79 8.51
CA ILE A 174 -16.95 -13.56 8.27
C ILE A 174 -16.09 -13.14 9.46
N GLY A 175 -16.69 -12.87 10.63
CA GLY A 175 -15.92 -12.36 11.78
C GLY A 175 -14.89 -13.35 12.30
N ALA A 176 -15.18 -14.66 12.21
CA ALA A 176 -14.23 -15.70 12.59
C ALA A 176 -13.00 -15.75 11.67
N GLU A 177 -13.22 -15.66 10.35
CA GLU A 177 -12.12 -15.64 9.40
C GLU A 177 -11.37 -14.31 9.38
N LEU A 178 -12.03 -13.18 9.60
CA LEU A 178 -11.34 -11.90 9.70
C LEU A 178 -10.38 -11.89 10.91
N ARG A 179 -10.80 -12.44 12.06
CA ARG A 179 -9.90 -12.65 13.22
C ARG A 179 -8.70 -13.53 12.86
N GLU A 180 -8.91 -14.60 12.08
CA GLU A 180 -7.83 -15.46 11.63
C GLU A 180 -6.90 -14.76 10.62
N ALA A 181 -7.44 -13.96 9.70
CA ALA A 181 -6.66 -13.15 8.77
C ALA A 181 -5.75 -12.17 9.51
N LEU A 182 -6.31 -11.42 10.46
CA LEU A 182 -5.57 -10.47 11.30
C LEU A 182 -4.49 -11.15 12.14
N ARG A 183 -4.80 -12.31 12.73
CA ARG A 183 -3.79 -13.13 13.42
C ARG A 183 -2.68 -13.58 12.47
N ARG A 184 -3.04 -14.02 11.27
CA ARG A 184 -2.08 -14.50 10.28
C ARG A 184 -1.11 -13.42 9.85
N VAL A 185 -1.58 -12.19 9.58
CA VAL A 185 -0.69 -11.08 9.24
C VAL A 185 0.15 -10.62 10.44
N HIS A 186 -0.36 -10.72 11.68
CA HIS A 186 0.43 -10.50 12.89
C HIS A 186 1.56 -11.55 13.02
N ASP A 187 1.20 -12.83 13.06
CA ASP A 187 2.12 -13.93 13.34
C ASP A 187 3.14 -14.15 12.21
N GLU A 188 2.71 -14.10 10.95
CA GLU A 188 3.56 -14.45 9.80
C GLU A 188 4.28 -13.24 9.18
N LEU A 189 3.68 -12.04 9.22
CA LEU A 189 4.27 -10.83 8.63
C LEU A 189 4.82 -9.87 9.69
N GLY A 190 4.49 -10.09 10.96
CA GLY A 190 4.91 -9.25 12.07
C GLY A 190 4.18 -7.92 12.15
N VAL A 191 2.94 -7.83 11.64
CA VAL A 191 2.10 -6.62 11.67
C VAL A 191 1.75 -6.27 13.12
N GLU A 192 1.84 -4.99 13.49
CA GLU A 192 1.63 -4.50 14.85
C GLU A 192 0.33 -3.71 15.01
N GLN A 193 -0.19 -3.11 13.93
CA GLN A 193 -1.40 -2.29 13.97
C GLN A 193 -2.36 -2.59 12.83
N VAL A 194 -3.65 -2.36 13.10
CA VAL A 194 -4.72 -2.43 12.11
C VAL A 194 -5.44 -1.08 12.03
N ARG A 195 -5.61 -0.59 10.80
CA ARG A 195 -6.36 0.63 10.49
C ARG A 195 -7.60 0.25 9.71
N ALA A 196 -8.75 0.79 10.09
CA ALA A 196 -10.00 0.59 9.39
C ALA A 196 -10.94 1.77 9.62
N HIS A 197 -11.92 1.88 8.75
CA HIS A 197 -12.95 2.90 8.82
C HIS A 197 -13.96 2.66 9.95
N ALA A 198 -14.76 3.71 10.19
CA ALA A 198 -16.13 3.58 10.69
C ALA A 198 -16.30 3.15 12.17
N ILE A 199 -15.35 3.44 13.06
CA ILE A 199 -15.49 3.11 14.49
C ILE A 199 -16.69 3.80 15.18
N LEU A 200 -17.19 4.91 14.62
CA LEU A 200 -18.34 5.67 15.10
C LEU A 200 -19.64 5.37 14.34
N CYS A 201 -19.65 4.39 13.42
CA CYS A 201 -20.87 4.01 12.73
C CYS A 201 -21.93 3.40 13.67
N ASP A 202 -23.20 3.49 13.24
CA ASP A 202 -24.36 3.19 14.09
C ASP A 202 -24.53 1.71 14.45
N ASP A 203 -23.82 0.83 13.75
CA ASP A 203 -23.76 -0.62 13.99
C ASP A 203 -23.05 -0.96 15.31
N LEU A 204 -22.11 -0.13 15.74
CA LEU A 204 -21.51 -0.19 17.08
C LEU A 204 -22.31 0.57 18.15
N GLY A 205 -23.29 1.40 17.73
CA GLY A 205 -24.22 2.07 18.63
C GLY A 205 -23.62 3.19 19.48
N VAL A 206 -22.43 3.71 19.12
CA VAL A 206 -21.63 4.62 19.95
C VAL A 206 -22.39 5.88 20.36
N TYR A 207 -23.18 6.47 19.46
CA TYR A 207 -23.90 7.71 19.73
C TYR A 207 -25.37 7.58 19.32
N ARG A 208 -26.27 7.95 20.24
CA ARG A 208 -27.72 8.06 20.00
C ARG A 208 -28.29 9.30 20.65
N GLU A 209 -29.40 9.81 20.14
CA GLU A 209 -30.20 10.85 20.81
C GLU A 209 -31.55 10.31 21.26
N VAL A 210 -31.73 10.16 22.57
CA VAL A 210 -32.98 9.73 23.18
C VAL A 210 -33.63 10.94 23.85
N ASP A 211 -34.86 11.27 23.46
CA ASP A 211 -35.58 12.48 23.91
C ASP A 211 -34.77 13.78 23.72
N GLY A 212 -34.01 13.86 22.63
CA GLY A 212 -33.16 15.02 22.28
C GLY A 212 -31.88 15.15 23.12
N ARG A 213 -31.57 14.15 23.97
CA ARG A 213 -30.37 14.11 24.80
C ARG A 213 -29.38 13.09 24.25
N PRO A 214 -28.09 13.46 24.09
CA PRO A 214 -27.08 12.53 23.62
C PRO A 214 -26.81 11.44 24.65
N ARG A 215 -26.60 10.22 24.17
CA ARG A 215 -26.23 9.02 24.92
C ARG A 215 -25.05 8.35 24.23
N LEU A 216 -24.09 7.91 25.03
CA LEU A 216 -22.93 7.16 24.57
C LEU A 216 -22.98 5.73 25.13
N ASP A 217 -22.59 4.78 24.30
CA ASP A 217 -22.41 3.38 24.65
C ASP A 217 -21.15 2.86 23.96
N PHE A 218 -20.15 2.44 24.74
CA PHE A 218 -18.87 1.99 24.21
C PHE A 218 -18.73 0.46 24.18
N ASP A 219 -19.77 -0.31 24.55
CA ASP A 219 -19.69 -1.78 24.61
C ASP A 219 -19.29 -2.41 23.26
N GLY A 220 -19.78 -1.84 22.15
CA GLY A 220 -19.42 -2.27 20.80
C GLY A 220 -17.93 -2.04 20.49
N VAL A 221 -17.44 -0.83 20.78
CA VAL A 221 -16.02 -0.46 20.59
C VAL A 221 -15.12 -1.31 21.48
N ASP A 222 -15.52 -1.55 22.73
CA ASP A 222 -14.78 -2.37 23.68
C ASP A 222 -14.60 -3.79 23.15
N ARG A 223 -15.67 -4.45 22.70
CA ARG A 223 -15.58 -5.80 22.13
C ARG A 223 -14.67 -5.86 20.90
N VAL A 224 -14.70 -4.83 20.06
CA VAL A 224 -13.86 -4.73 18.86
C VAL A 224 -12.39 -4.56 19.25
N TYR A 225 -12.06 -3.57 20.08
CA TYR A 225 -10.68 -3.26 20.44
C TYR A 225 -10.07 -4.28 21.42
N ASP A 226 -10.84 -4.87 22.32
CA ASP A 226 -10.40 -6.04 23.10
C ASP A 226 -9.99 -7.18 22.15
N THR A 227 -10.81 -7.48 21.13
CA THR A 227 -10.47 -8.51 20.13
C THR A 227 -9.18 -8.15 19.39
N VAL A 228 -9.00 -6.90 18.99
CA VAL A 228 -7.77 -6.44 18.30
C VAL A 228 -6.54 -6.64 19.19
N LEU A 229 -6.60 -6.22 20.45
CA LEU A 229 -5.50 -6.38 21.41
C LEU A 229 -5.22 -7.86 21.73
N GLU A 230 -6.25 -8.69 21.85
CA GLU A 230 -6.11 -10.15 22.04
C GLU A 230 -5.38 -10.84 20.87
N LEU A 231 -5.45 -10.27 19.67
CA LEU A 231 -4.71 -10.74 18.50
C LEU A 231 -3.26 -10.26 18.46
N GLY A 232 -2.81 -9.47 19.44
CA GLY A 232 -1.47 -8.86 19.46
C GLY A 232 -1.33 -7.60 18.60
N LEU A 233 -2.45 -7.08 18.09
CA LEU A 233 -2.52 -5.88 17.27
C LEU A 233 -3.00 -4.68 18.09
N ARG A 234 -2.76 -3.47 17.60
CA ARG A 234 -3.33 -2.24 18.15
C ARG A 234 -4.12 -1.46 17.10
N PRO A 235 -5.19 -0.76 17.48
CA PRO A 235 -5.98 0.01 16.52
C PRO A 235 -5.30 1.34 16.18
N VAL A 236 -5.38 1.72 14.91
CA VAL A 236 -5.42 3.14 14.54
C VAL A 236 -6.85 3.62 14.73
N VAL A 237 -7.06 4.61 15.58
CA VAL A 237 -8.37 5.18 15.87
C VAL A 237 -8.70 6.20 14.78
N GLU A 238 -9.24 5.73 13.67
CA GLU A 238 -9.83 6.59 12.65
C GLU A 238 -11.17 7.13 13.17
N LEU A 239 -11.22 8.43 13.47
CA LEU A 239 -12.39 9.10 14.06
C LEU A 239 -13.43 9.40 12.98
N SER A 240 -14.10 8.34 12.52
CA SER A 240 -15.11 8.33 11.46
C SER A 240 -16.14 7.20 11.70
N PHE A 241 -17.26 7.13 10.99
CA PHE A 241 -17.85 8.22 10.21
C PHE A 241 -18.85 8.98 11.10
N MET A 242 -19.77 9.76 10.54
CA MET A 242 -20.71 10.55 11.33
C MET A 242 -21.88 9.68 11.82
N PRO A 243 -22.14 9.57 13.14
CA PRO A 243 -23.34 8.90 13.65
C PRO A 243 -24.61 9.54 13.10
N ARG A 244 -25.62 8.74 12.76
CA ARG A 244 -26.85 9.23 12.10
C ARG A 244 -27.57 10.30 12.90
N ASP A 245 -27.65 10.15 14.22
CA ASP A 245 -28.34 11.10 15.08
C ASP A 245 -27.57 12.43 15.22
N LEU A 246 -26.27 12.48 14.90
CA LEU A 246 -25.46 13.70 14.94
C LEU A 246 -25.27 14.34 13.56
N ALA A 247 -25.48 13.60 12.48
CA ALA A 247 -25.35 14.07 11.11
C ALA A 247 -26.29 15.26 10.83
N ARG A 248 -25.76 16.27 10.12
CA ARG A 248 -26.56 17.37 9.58
C ARG A 248 -27.54 16.88 8.52
N ASP A 249 -27.07 16.00 7.65
CA ASP A 249 -27.89 15.26 6.70
C ASP A 249 -27.67 13.74 6.87
N PRO A 250 -28.57 13.03 7.57
CA PRO A 250 -28.46 11.60 7.78
C PRO A 250 -28.73 10.74 6.54
N GLY A 251 -29.13 11.34 5.40
CA GLY A 251 -29.25 10.66 4.11
C GLY A 251 -27.94 10.65 3.31
N HIS A 252 -26.97 11.49 3.70
CA HIS A 252 -25.65 11.55 3.10
C HIS A 252 -24.75 10.45 3.67
N THR A 253 -24.63 9.35 2.92
CA THR A 253 -23.89 8.15 3.34
C THR A 253 -23.00 7.60 2.23
N VAL A 254 -22.05 6.74 2.59
CA VAL A 254 -21.18 5.98 1.67
C VAL A 254 -21.24 4.49 2.01
N PHE A 255 -20.86 3.65 1.05
CA PHE A 255 -20.80 2.19 1.17
C PHE A 255 -22.13 1.46 1.41
N ALA A 256 -22.09 0.13 1.40
CA ALA A 256 -23.24 -0.73 1.65
C ALA A 256 -23.72 -0.69 3.11
N TYR A 257 -22.84 -0.39 4.06
CA TYR A 257 -23.19 -0.20 5.47
C TYR A 257 -23.65 1.23 5.81
N GLU A 258 -23.87 2.07 4.78
CA GLU A 258 -24.49 3.40 4.90
C GLU A 258 -23.80 4.34 5.91
N ALA A 259 -22.47 4.39 5.88
CA ALA A 259 -21.67 5.25 6.76
C ALA A 259 -21.94 6.75 6.53
N GLY A 260 -22.19 7.55 7.56
CA GLY A 260 -22.57 8.96 7.41
C GLY A 260 -21.42 9.89 7.01
N ILE A 261 -21.52 10.57 5.86
CA ILE A 261 -20.45 11.45 5.33
C ILE A 261 -20.71 12.95 5.52
N SER A 262 -21.80 13.29 6.23
CA SER A 262 -22.22 14.67 6.45
C SER A 262 -21.44 15.32 7.61
N PRO A 263 -21.20 16.65 7.59
CA PRO A 263 -20.77 17.36 8.78
C PRO A 263 -21.75 17.16 9.96
N PRO A 264 -21.29 17.35 11.21
CA PRO A 264 -22.20 17.30 12.35
C PRO A 264 -23.19 18.47 12.29
N ARG A 265 -24.40 18.25 12.83
CA ARG A 265 -25.39 19.32 13.05
C ARG A 265 -25.06 20.18 14.26
N ASP A 266 -24.28 19.63 15.18
CA ASP A 266 -23.85 20.28 16.42
C ASP A 266 -22.37 19.94 16.67
N TRP A 267 -21.53 20.96 16.56
CA TRP A 267 -20.07 20.83 16.69
C TRP A 267 -19.62 20.59 18.13
N ASP A 268 -20.39 21.07 19.11
CA ASP A 268 -20.07 20.87 20.53
C ASP A 268 -20.38 19.42 20.93
N ARG A 269 -21.45 18.84 20.36
CA ARG A 269 -21.76 17.41 20.54
C ARG A 269 -20.73 16.50 19.86
N TRP A 270 -20.22 16.88 18.68
CA TRP A 270 -19.09 16.18 18.06
C TRP A 270 -17.85 16.24 18.95
N ALA A 271 -17.48 17.43 19.44
CA ALA A 271 -16.35 17.60 20.36
C ALA A 271 -16.51 16.74 21.63
N TRP A 272 -17.72 16.72 22.19
CA TRP A 272 -18.07 15.91 23.34
C TRP A 272 -17.90 14.41 23.04
N LEU A 273 -18.50 13.90 21.97
CA LEU A 273 -18.38 12.50 21.56
C LEU A 273 -16.91 12.07 21.45
N VAL A 274 -16.10 12.84 20.74
CA VAL A 274 -14.66 12.54 20.57
C VAL A 274 -13.95 12.53 21.92
N ARG A 275 -14.17 13.57 22.75
CA ARG A 275 -13.52 13.67 24.07
C ARG A 275 -13.88 12.50 24.98
N GLU A 276 -15.16 12.13 25.06
CA GLU A 276 -15.60 11.03 25.91
C GLU A 276 -15.09 9.68 25.39
N LEU A 277 -15.07 9.45 24.07
CA LEU A 277 -14.46 8.25 23.49
C LEU A 277 -12.96 8.19 23.84
N THR A 278 -12.21 9.27 23.61
CA THR A 278 -10.78 9.32 23.93
C THR A 278 -10.52 9.09 25.42
N ALA A 279 -11.31 9.70 26.31
CA ALA A 279 -11.20 9.49 27.74
C ALA A 279 -11.50 8.04 28.14
N HIS A 280 -12.55 7.43 27.57
CA HIS A 280 -12.89 6.03 27.79
C HIS A 280 -11.78 5.09 27.35
N LEU A 281 -11.20 5.29 26.16
CA LEU A 281 -10.07 4.48 25.68
C LEU A 281 -8.84 4.59 26.61
N VAL A 282 -8.52 5.80 27.05
CA VAL A 282 -7.42 6.06 28.00
C VAL A 282 -7.68 5.40 29.36
N GLU A 283 -8.91 5.42 29.84
CA GLU A 283 -9.30 4.79 31.11
C GLU A 283 -9.25 3.26 31.02
N ARG A 284 -9.83 2.68 29.97
CA ARG A 284 -9.96 1.23 29.78
C ARG A 284 -8.62 0.55 29.50
N TYR A 285 -7.85 1.08 28.54
CA TYR A 285 -6.61 0.43 28.06
C TYR A 285 -5.35 0.97 28.72
N GLY A 286 -5.48 2.07 29.48
CA GLY A 286 -4.39 2.70 30.20
C GLY A 286 -3.69 3.78 29.38
N ARG A 287 -3.42 4.91 30.03
CA ARG A 287 -2.83 6.10 29.40
C ARG A 287 -1.53 5.84 28.64
N ALA A 288 -0.62 5.05 29.21
CA ALA A 288 0.68 4.77 28.57
C ALA A 288 0.50 3.97 27.28
N GLU A 289 -0.35 2.93 27.29
CA GLU A 289 -0.64 2.11 26.12
C GLU A 289 -1.19 2.97 24.97
N VAL A 290 -2.24 3.76 25.24
CA VAL A 290 -2.89 4.59 24.22
C VAL A 290 -1.94 5.69 23.71
N ARG A 291 -1.17 6.32 24.60
CA ARG A 291 -0.25 7.40 24.23
C ARG A 291 0.92 6.94 23.38
N ASP A 292 1.55 5.84 23.78
CA ASP A 292 2.82 5.42 23.20
C ASP A 292 2.61 4.59 21.92
N HIS A 293 1.45 3.94 21.79
CA HIS A 293 1.22 2.95 20.75
C HIS A 293 0.03 3.20 19.82
N TRP A 294 -0.90 4.10 20.14
CA TRP A 294 -2.07 4.35 19.29
C TRP A 294 -1.94 5.66 18.52
N TRP A 295 -2.68 5.77 17.42
CA TRP A 295 -2.81 6.98 16.59
C TRP A 295 -4.28 7.38 16.49
N PHE A 296 -4.58 8.66 16.65
CA PHE A 296 -5.90 9.22 16.41
C PHE A 296 -5.89 9.93 15.05
N GLU A 297 -6.42 9.25 14.03
CA GLU A 297 -6.51 9.78 12.67
C GLU A 297 -7.87 10.48 12.48
N VAL A 298 -7.86 11.72 12.00
CA VAL A 298 -9.10 12.48 11.82
C VAL A 298 -9.71 12.24 10.44
N TRP A 299 -10.83 11.50 10.43
CA TRP A 299 -11.65 11.21 9.25
C TRP A 299 -10.92 10.36 8.18
N ASN A 300 -11.55 10.22 7.01
CA ASN A 300 -11.02 9.55 5.83
C ASN A 300 -11.30 10.33 4.55
N GLU A 301 -10.28 10.59 3.73
CA GLU A 301 -10.36 11.14 2.37
C GLU A 301 -11.36 12.28 2.19
N ALA A 302 -11.40 13.22 3.15
CA ALA A 302 -12.35 14.33 3.12
C ALA A 302 -12.19 15.27 1.92
N ASN A 303 -11.12 15.10 1.16
CA ASN A 303 -10.85 15.74 -0.11
C ASN A 303 -11.50 15.03 -1.31
N LEU A 304 -12.38 14.05 -1.10
CA LEU A 304 -13.27 13.45 -2.10
C LEU A 304 -14.73 13.61 -1.66
N SER A 305 -15.62 14.00 -2.58
CA SER A 305 -17.02 14.28 -2.22
C SER A 305 -17.81 13.03 -1.81
N VAL A 306 -17.30 11.86 -2.20
CA VAL A 306 -17.84 10.55 -1.80
C VAL A 306 -17.63 10.25 -0.31
N PHE A 307 -16.63 10.88 0.33
CA PHE A 307 -16.29 10.66 1.75
C PHE A 307 -16.60 11.87 2.65
N TRP A 308 -16.85 13.04 2.08
CA TRP A 308 -17.24 14.23 2.82
C TRP A 308 -18.19 15.11 2.03
N SER A 309 -19.41 15.30 2.54
CA SER A 309 -20.41 16.14 1.86
C SER A 309 -20.37 17.62 2.28
N GLY A 310 -19.44 18.00 3.15
CA GLY A 310 -19.26 19.38 3.60
C GLY A 310 -18.28 20.17 2.72
N THR A 311 -18.05 21.41 3.07
CA THR A 311 -16.99 22.23 2.44
C THR A 311 -15.60 21.89 3.01
N PRO A 312 -14.50 22.23 2.30
CA PRO A 312 -13.15 22.12 2.86
C PRO A 312 -12.98 22.90 4.18
N ALA A 313 -13.60 24.08 4.30
CA ALA A 313 -13.60 24.86 5.54
C ALA A 313 -14.29 24.13 6.70
N GLU A 314 -15.37 23.40 6.42
CA GLU A 314 -16.03 22.56 7.43
C GLU A 314 -15.20 21.33 7.80
N TYR A 315 -14.44 20.75 6.87
CA TYR A 315 -13.48 19.69 7.21
C TYR A 315 -12.40 20.23 8.15
N TRP A 316 -11.80 21.38 7.84
CA TRP A 316 -10.79 21.97 8.74
C TRP A 316 -11.37 22.32 10.11
N ARG A 317 -12.63 22.75 10.18
CA ARG A 317 -13.34 22.89 11.46
C ARG A 317 -13.49 21.55 12.19
N LEU A 318 -13.84 20.47 11.49
CA LEU A 318 -13.89 19.12 12.05
C LEU A 318 -12.53 18.71 12.61
N TYR A 319 -11.45 18.97 11.86
CA TYR A 319 -10.09 18.72 12.27
C TYR A 319 -9.74 19.45 13.56
N ASP A 320 -9.92 20.77 13.60
CA ASP A 320 -9.58 21.59 14.76
C ASP A 320 -10.38 21.20 16.01
N VAL A 321 -11.68 20.93 15.86
CA VAL A 321 -12.54 20.49 16.97
C VAL A 321 -12.11 19.13 17.49
N THR A 322 -11.80 18.19 16.60
CA THR A 322 -11.37 16.83 16.95
C THR A 322 -10.02 16.83 17.65
N VAL A 323 -9.02 17.53 17.09
CA VAL A 323 -7.68 17.65 17.67
C VAL A 323 -7.77 18.24 19.07
N ARG A 324 -8.54 19.32 19.25
CA ARG A 324 -8.74 19.93 20.57
C ARG A 324 -9.38 18.95 21.54
N ALA A 325 -10.43 18.24 21.13
CA ALA A 325 -11.12 17.26 22.00
C ALA A 325 -10.18 16.13 22.47
N VAL A 326 -9.32 15.61 21.58
CA VAL A 326 -8.30 14.60 21.93
C VAL A 326 -7.26 15.19 22.90
N LYS A 327 -6.71 16.36 22.58
CA LYS A 327 -5.66 17.01 23.38
C LYS A 327 -6.15 17.49 24.75
N ASP A 328 -7.44 17.82 24.89
CA ASP A 328 -8.06 18.18 26.18
C ASP A 328 -8.10 16.99 27.16
N VAL A 329 -8.09 15.74 26.67
CA VAL A 329 -7.98 14.53 27.52
C VAL A 329 -6.53 14.28 27.94
N ASP A 330 -5.61 14.34 26.98
CA ASP A 330 -4.18 14.22 27.22
C ASP A 330 -3.39 14.89 26.07
N PRO A 331 -2.60 15.94 26.34
CA PRO A 331 -1.86 16.65 25.31
C PRO A 331 -0.77 15.80 24.64
N GLY A 332 -0.39 14.67 25.25
CA GLY A 332 0.60 13.73 24.71
C GLY A 332 0.04 12.69 23.74
N LEU A 333 -1.29 12.56 23.60
CA LEU A 333 -1.87 11.66 22.60
C LEU A 333 -1.56 12.16 21.18
N ARG A 334 -1.25 11.23 20.28
CA ARG A 334 -0.87 11.55 18.89
C ARG A 334 -2.13 11.65 18.04
N VAL A 335 -2.40 12.84 17.52
CA VAL A 335 -3.53 13.13 16.62
C VAL A 335 -3.02 13.77 15.33
N GLY A 336 -3.59 13.36 14.20
CA GLY A 336 -3.08 13.66 12.87
C GLY A 336 -4.09 13.41 11.76
N GLY A 337 -3.62 13.49 10.52
CA GLY A 337 -4.44 13.51 9.30
C GLY A 337 -3.61 14.04 8.12
N PRO A 338 -4.21 14.57 7.04
CA PRO A 338 -5.65 14.70 6.83
C PRO A 338 -6.31 13.41 6.30
N ALA A 339 -5.57 12.28 6.25
CA ALA A 339 -6.03 11.02 5.68
C ALA A 339 -6.53 11.18 4.23
N SER A 340 -5.91 12.08 3.48
CA SER A 340 -6.36 12.51 2.16
C SER A 340 -6.11 11.46 1.08
N ALA A 341 -6.99 11.42 0.08
CA ALA A 341 -6.72 10.74 -1.19
C ALA A 341 -5.61 11.46 -1.96
N ALA A 342 -4.79 10.72 -2.70
CA ALA A 342 -3.82 11.24 -3.68
C ALA A 342 -2.85 12.31 -3.15
N VAL A 343 -2.43 12.23 -1.88
CA VAL A 343 -1.52 13.20 -1.25
C VAL A 343 -2.09 14.63 -1.25
N GLY A 344 -3.41 14.78 -1.24
CA GLY A 344 -4.08 16.08 -1.18
C GLY A 344 -3.90 16.78 0.17
N TRP A 345 -4.10 18.10 0.21
CA TRP A 345 -4.31 18.86 1.46
C TRP A 345 -3.20 18.79 2.54
N ILE A 346 -2.02 18.23 2.24
CA ILE A 346 -0.91 18.13 3.21
C ILE A 346 -0.46 19.53 3.66
N ASP A 347 -0.22 20.45 2.73
CA ASP A 347 0.19 21.83 3.06
C ASP A 347 -0.89 22.58 3.84
N ASP A 348 -2.16 22.37 3.48
CA ASP A 348 -3.29 22.98 4.19
C ASP A 348 -3.33 22.53 5.66
N GLN A 349 -3.08 21.23 5.91
CA GLN A 349 -2.99 20.70 7.27
C GLN A 349 -1.80 21.29 8.03
N LEU A 350 -0.62 21.35 7.41
CA LEU A 350 0.59 21.87 8.05
C LEU A 350 0.50 23.37 8.34
N ALA A 351 -0.38 24.09 7.65
CA ALA A 351 -0.69 25.49 7.89
C ALA A 351 -1.76 25.71 8.98
N ARG A 352 -2.30 24.67 9.62
CA ARG A 352 -3.26 24.81 10.73
C ARG A 352 -2.55 25.24 12.02
N GLU A 353 -3.28 25.95 12.88
CA GLU A 353 -2.82 26.27 14.24
C GLU A 353 -2.94 25.08 15.20
N SER A 354 -3.89 24.18 14.95
CA SER A 354 -4.09 22.94 15.70
C SER A 354 -2.87 22.02 15.63
N ALA A 355 -2.68 21.20 16.66
CA ALA A 355 -1.58 20.24 16.70
C ALA A 355 -1.66 19.23 15.54
N VAL A 356 -0.51 19.01 14.90
CA VAL A 356 -0.30 17.96 13.88
C VAL A 356 0.86 17.11 14.38
N ASP A 357 0.55 16.03 15.12
CA ASP A 357 1.59 15.15 15.68
C ASP A 357 2.15 14.19 14.63
N PHE A 358 1.38 13.88 13.59
CA PHE A 358 1.76 13.07 12.44
C PHE A 358 0.97 13.47 11.20
N VAL A 359 1.50 13.11 10.02
CA VAL A 359 0.81 13.27 8.74
C VAL A 359 0.40 11.91 8.22
N SER A 360 -0.84 11.79 7.75
CA SER A 360 -1.38 10.60 7.10
C SER A 360 -2.09 10.92 5.79
N THR A 361 -1.93 10.02 4.81
CA THR A 361 -2.49 10.17 3.46
C THR A 361 -2.43 8.87 2.69
N HIS A 362 -3.11 8.82 1.55
CA HIS A 362 -3.15 7.66 0.67
C HIS A 362 -2.60 7.97 -0.72
N THR A 363 -2.23 6.91 -1.42
CA THR A 363 -2.01 6.90 -2.88
C THR A 363 -2.20 5.49 -3.40
N TYR A 364 -2.61 5.38 -4.66
CA TYR A 364 -2.83 4.09 -5.31
C TYR A 364 -2.18 4.05 -6.68
N GLY A 365 -1.65 2.89 -7.06
CA GLY A 365 -1.10 2.66 -8.39
C GLY A 365 0.33 3.15 -8.62
N SER A 366 0.89 3.87 -7.65
CA SER A 366 2.27 4.34 -7.67
C SER A 366 2.97 4.02 -6.34
N PRO A 367 4.30 3.79 -6.34
CA PRO A 367 5.07 3.74 -5.11
C PRO A 367 4.95 5.08 -4.36
N PRO A 368 4.93 5.08 -3.00
CA PRO A 368 4.71 6.31 -2.25
C PRO A 368 5.80 7.36 -2.47
N LEU A 369 5.37 8.61 -2.63
CA LEU A 369 6.22 9.80 -2.73
C LEU A 369 7.07 10.02 -1.46
N ASP A 370 8.06 10.89 -1.54
CA ASP A 370 8.88 11.29 -0.38
C ASP A 370 8.33 12.55 0.26
N LEU A 371 7.46 12.41 1.27
CA LEU A 371 6.79 13.56 1.91
C LEU A 371 7.61 14.21 3.03
N ARG A 372 8.82 13.70 3.33
CA ARG A 372 9.69 14.27 4.37
C ARG A 372 10.01 15.77 4.16
N PRO A 373 10.19 16.28 2.93
CA PRO A 373 10.34 17.71 2.70
C PRO A 373 9.16 18.56 3.19
N LEU A 374 7.94 18.00 3.22
CA LEU A 374 6.74 18.67 3.72
C LEU A 374 6.56 18.44 5.22
N ALA A 375 6.61 17.18 5.66
CA ALA A 375 6.27 16.81 7.03
C ALA A 375 7.34 17.21 8.08
N GLY A 376 8.58 17.40 7.66
CA GLY A 376 9.72 17.61 8.56
C GLY A 376 9.99 16.35 9.40
N ASP A 377 10.15 16.53 10.72
CA ASP A 377 10.42 15.43 11.66
C ASP A 377 9.15 14.69 12.14
N ARG A 378 7.98 15.04 11.60
CA ARG A 378 6.71 14.38 11.97
C ARG A 378 6.65 12.98 11.37
N PRO A 379 6.13 11.99 12.11
CA PRO A 379 5.80 10.69 11.55
C PRO A 379 4.92 10.78 10.30
N LEU A 380 5.24 9.94 9.31
CA LEU A 380 4.54 9.78 8.05
C LEU A 380 3.85 8.41 8.00
N LEU A 381 2.53 8.42 7.96
CA LEU A 381 1.71 7.21 7.90
C LEU A 381 0.97 7.16 6.56
N TRP A 382 1.36 6.23 5.69
CA TRP A 382 0.52 5.90 4.54
C TRP A 382 -0.54 4.90 4.99
N THR A 383 -1.68 5.42 5.48
CA THR A 383 -2.74 4.65 6.15
C THR A 383 -3.60 3.82 5.21
N GLU A 384 -3.49 4.10 3.91
CA GLU A 384 -3.90 3.21 2.82
C GLU A 384 -2.93 3.31 1.65
N TRP A 385 -2.62 2.17 1.07
CA TRP A 385 -1.85 2.07 -0.16
C TRP A 385 -2.10 0.73 -0.85
N GLY A 386 -2.02 0.74 -2.18
CA GLY A 386 -2.16 -0.48 -2.95
C GLY A 386 -1.94 -0.27 -4.43
N VAL A 387 -2.04 -1.36 -5.18
CA VAL A 387 -1.89 -1.34 -6.63
C VAL A 387 -3.04 -0.57 -7.30
N THR A 388 -4.23 -0.51 -6.72
CA THR A 388 -5.34 0.30 -7.28
C THR A 388 -6.38 0.56 -6.22
N ALA A 389 -7.04 1.71 -6.28
CA ALA A 389 -8.24 2.01 -5.49
C ALA A 389 -9.52 1.40 -6.11
N THR A 390 -9.41 0.74 -7.27
CA THR A 390 -10.57 0.17 -7.96
C THR A 390 -10.99 -1.15 -7.31
N HIS A 391 -12.11 -1.11 -6.58
CA HIS A 391 -12.70 -2.30 -6.01
C HIS A 391 -13.02 -3.35 -7.08
N GLY A 392 -12.65 -4.61 -6.82
CA GLY A 392 -12.90 -5.72 -7.73
C GLY A 392 -12.01 -5.77 -8.97
N SER A 393 -10.98 -4.92 -9.04
CA SER A 393 -10.00 -4.99 -10.12
C SER A 393 -9.20 -6.28 -10.03
N GLY A 394 -9.24 -7.08 -11.10
CA GLY A 394 -8.55 -8.38 -11.16
C GLY A 394 -7.04 -8.30 -10.93
N ILE A 395 -6.42 -7.11 -11.07
CA ILE A 395 -5.00 -6.87 -10.80
C ILE A 395 -4.61 -7.24 -9.37
N ASN A 396 -5.52 -7.07 -8.40
CA ASN A 396 -5.28 -7.35 -6.98
C ASN A 396 -4.97 -8.82 -6.67
N ASP A 397 -5.41 -9.74 -7.53
CA ASP A 397 -5.20 -11.18 -7.38
C ASP A 397 -3.94 -11.68 -8.13
N THR A 398 -3.20 -10.79 -8.79
CA THR A 398 -2.08 -11.14 -9.68
C THR A 398 -0.71 -11.06 -8.99
N VAL A 399 0.31 -11.62 -9.65
CA VAL A 399 1.71 -11.48 -9.25
C VAL A 399 2.24 -10.06 -9.49
N PHE A 400 1.65 -9.30 -10.41
CA PHE A 400 1.97 -7.90 -10.61
C PHE A 400 1.82 -7.10 -9.30
N ALA A 401 0.68 -7.29 -8.61
CA ALA A 401 0.44 -6.68 -7.30
C ALA A 401 1.51 -7.07 -6.28
N ALA A 402 2.02 -8.30 -6.32
CA ALA A 402 3.09 -8.76 -5.43
C ALA A 402 4.41 -8.00 -5.67
N THR A 403 4.82 -7.87 -6.94
CA THR A 403 6.03 -7.11 -7.31
C THR A 403 5.88 -5.61 -7.02
N PHE A 404 4.68 -5.06 -7.21
CA PHE A 404 4.34 -3.68 -6.86
C PHE A 404 4.48 -3.44 -5.35
N LEU A 405 3.97 -4.36 -4.52
CA LEU A 405 4.11 -4.28 -3.06
C LEU A 405 5.58 -4.25 -2.64
N LEU A 406 6.42 -5.16 -3.15
CA LEU A 406 7.86 -5.17 -2.83
C LEU A 406 8.56 -3.88 -3.23
N ARG A 407 8.27 -3.34 -4.43
CA ARG A 407 8.82 -2.07 -4.87
C ARG A 407 8.45 -0.93 -3.93
N GLY A 408 7.18 -0.81 -3.54
CA GLY A 408 6.75 0.25 -2.62
C GLY A 408 7.39 0.11 -1.24
N MET A 409 7.38 -1.10 -0.67
CA MET A 409 7.99 -1.39 0.63
C MET A 409 9.49 -1.09 0.64
N ARG A 410 10.21 -1.51 -0.40
CA ARG A 410 11.63 -1.18 -0.57
C ARG A 410 11.85 0.32 -0.77
N SER A 411 10.98 0.96 -1.55
CA SER A 411 11.08 2.40 -1.82
C SER A 411 10.97 3.22 -0.54
N VAL A 412 10.08 2.88 0.39
CA VAL A 412 9.84 3.65 1.63
C VAL A 412 10.65 3.18 2.83
N ALA A 413 11.42 2.10 2.71
CA ALA A 413 12.25 1.56 3.78
C ALA A 413 13.13 2.65 4.42
N GLY A 414 12.91 2.92 5.71
CA GLY A 414 13.63 3.96 6.47
C GLY A 414 13.19 5.40 6.21
N ARG A 415 12.09 5.63 5.48
CA ARG A 415 11.56 6.97 5.18
C ARG A 415 10.22 7.28 5.84
N VAL A 416 9.48 6.26 6.26
CA VAL A 416 8.12 6.38 6.78
C VAL A 416 7.94 5.43 7.97
N GLU A 417 7.01 5.77 8.85
CA GLU A 417 6.64 4.96 10.01
C GLU A 417 5.72 3.82 9.60
N ALA A 418 4.81 4.05 8.64
CA ALA A 418 3.92 3.01 8.14
C ALA A 418 3.63 3.12 6.65
N LEU A 419 3.51 1.96 6.00
CA LEU A 419 2.90 1.80 4.69
C LEU A 419 1.89 0.65 4.77
N ALA A 420 0.61 0.98 4.87
CA ALA A 420 -0.46 0.02 5.10
C ALA A 420 -1.03 -0.49 3.77
N PRO A 421 -0.82 -1.78 3.42
CA PRO A 421 -1.56 -2.38 2.32
C PRO A 421 -3.05 -2.40 2.68
N TRP A 422 -3.87 -1.79 1.85
CA TRP A 422 -5.32 -1.91 1.92
C TRP A 422 -5.70 -3.19 1.15
N VAL A 423 -6.04 -4.33 1.78
CA VAL A 423 -6.26 -4.64 3.22
C VAL A 423 -5.75 -6.04 3.59
N ALA A 424 -5.91 -6.48 4.85
CA ALA A 424 -5.54 -7.82 5.32
C ALA A 424 -6.35 -8.96 4.66
N SER A 425 -7.67 -8.79 4.49
CA SER A 425 -8.59 -9.86 4.07
C SER A 425 -9.63 -9.39 3.05
N ASP A 426 -10.04 -10.28 2.15
CA ASP A 426 -11.17 -10.06 1.24
C ASP A 426 -12.55 -10.15 1.92
N HIS A 427 -12.62 -10.40 3.24
CA HIS A 427 -13.86 -10.16 4.00
C HIS A 427 -14.14 -8.66 4.10
N PHE A 428 -14.67 -8.13 2.99
CA PHE A 428 -14.80 -6.72 2.68
C PHE A 428 -16.14 -6.48 1.98
N GLU A 429 -16.89 -5.45 2.36
CA GLU A 429 -18.28 -5.24 1.94
C GLU A 429 -18.65 -3.81 1.57
N GLU A 430 -17.68 -2.88 1.48
CA GLU A 430 -17.92 -1.49 1.04
C GLU A 430 -18.87 -1.35 -0.16
N LEU A 431 -18.66 -2.14 -1.22
CA LEU A 431 -19.51 -2.16 -2.42
C LEU A 431 -20.28 -3.49 -2.59
N GLY A 432 -20.58 -4.12 -1.46
CA GLY A 432 -21.25 -5.41 -1.33
C GLY A 432 -20.30 -6.59 -1.19
N ARG A 433 -20.84 -7.71 -0.71
CA ARG A 433 -20.04 -8.90 -0.37
C ARG A 433 -19.35 -9.51 -1.60
N PRO A 434 -18.18 -10.16 -1.41
CA PRO A 434 -17.48 -10.89 -2.45
C PRO A 434 -18.42 -11.87 -3.17
N PRO A 435 -18.50 -11.84 -4.51
CA PRO A 435 -19.41 -12.72 -5.24
C PRO A 435 -18.80 -14.12 -5.49
N ARG A 436 -17.47 -14.24 -5.44
CA ARG A 436 -16.71 -15.46 -5.79
C ARG A 436 -15.32 -15.42 -5.15
N LEU A 437 -14.60 -16.54 -5.10
CA LEU A 437 -13.27 -16.63 -4.48
C LEU A 437 -12.28 -15.58 -4.99
N LEU A 438 -12.13 -15.46 -6.32
CA LEU A 438 -11.25 -14.49 -6.96
C LEU A 438 -12.09 -13.46 -7.70
N HIS A 439 -12.16 -12.29 -7.12
CA HIS A 439 -13.03 -11.20 -7.55
C HIS A 439 -12.29 -9.87 -7.62
N GLY A 440 -10.96 -9.86 -7.50
CA GLY A 440 -10.15 -8.64 -7.49
C GLY A 440 -10.23 -7.86 -6.18
N GLY A 441 -10.53 -8.53 -5.07
CA GLY A 441 -10.60 -7.93 -3.74
C GLY A 441 -9.25 -7.42 -3.22
N PHE A 442 -9.30 -6.39 -2.39
CA PHE A 442 -8.12 -5.71 -1.84
C PHE A 442 -7.31 -6.56 -0.84
N GLY A 443 -7.84 -7.66 -0.33
CA GLY A 443 -7.21 -8.47 0.71
C GLY A 443 -5.87 -9.09 0.31
N LEU A 444 -4.87 -9.06 1.20
CA LEU A 444 -3.67 -9.91 1.16
C LEU A 444 -4.07 -11.40 1.15
N LEU A 445 -5.16 -11.72 1.85
CA LEU A 445 -5.77 -13.04 1.95
C LEU A 445 -7.15 -13.04 1.27
N THR A 446 -7.53 -14.17 0.66
CA THR A 446 -8.88 -14.37 0.11
C THR A 446 -9.93 -14.52 1.21
N VAL A 447 -11.22 -14.52 0.87
CA VAL A 447 -12.24 -15.20 1.67
C VAL A 447 -11.81 -16.66 1.82
N GLY A 448 -11.85 -17.23 3.02
CA GLY A 448 -11.22 -18.53 3.30
C GLY A 448 -9.75 -18.48 3.69
N ASN A 449 -9.17 -17.28 3.84
CA ASN A 449 -7.82 -17.02 4.33
C ASN A 449 -6.68 -17.69 3.54
N LEU A 450 -6.84 -17.86 2.22
CA LEU A 450 -5.74 -18.33 1.35
C LEU A 450 -4.84 -17.16 0.97
N ALA A 451 -3.53 -17.37 0.94
CA ALA A 451 -2.59 -16.32 0.62
C ALA A 451 -2.56 -16.00 -0.88
N LYS A 452 -2.78 -14.72 -1.21
CA LYS A 452 -2.57 -14.19 -2.55
C LYS A 452 -1.07 -13.95 -2.79
N PRO A 453 -0.62 -13.78 -4.06
CA PRO A 453 0.78 -13.47 -4.36
C PRO A 453 1.38 -12.33 -3.54
N LYS A 454 0.59 -11.28 -3.25
CA LYS A 454 1.02 -10.13 -2.45
C LYS A 454 1.26 -10.45 -0.96
N PHE A 455 0.55 -11.41 -0.38
CA PHE A 455 0.89 -11.92 0.96
C PHE A 455 2.25 -12.63 0.92
N TRP A 456 2.48 -13.49 -0.08
CA TRP A 456 3.73 -14.21 -0.24
C TRP A 456 4.93 -13.27 -0.47
N ALA A 457 4.75 -12.17 -1.22
CA ALA A 457 5.75 -11.11 -1.33
C ALA A 457 6.20 -10.58 0.05
N LEU A 458 5.24 -10.19 0.90
CA LEU A 458 5.55 -9.69 2.24
C LEU A 458 6.13 -10.78 3.15
N SER A 459 5.65 -12.02 3.04
CA SER A 459 6.21 -13.17 3.77
C SER A 459 7.68 -13.42 3.41
N LEU A 460 8.05 -13.27 2.12
CA LEU A 460 9.44 -13.35 1.69
C LEU A 460 10.28 -12.17 2.18
N ALA A 461 9.73 -10.94 2.17
CA ALA A 461 10.42 -9.78 2.75
C ALA A 461 10.63 -9.93 4.28
N GLN A 462 9.67 -10.53 4.98
CA GLN A 462 9.78 -10.79 6.43
C GLN A 462 10.92 -11.75 6.78
N ARG A 463 11.37 -12.60 5.85
CA ARG A 463 12.50 -13.53 6.03
C ARG A 463 13.88 -12.88 5.91
N LEU A 464 13.97 -11.63 5.44
CA LEU A 464 15.23 -10.91 5.42
C LEU A 464 15.82 -10.87 6.83
N GLY A 465 17.15 -11.00 6.96
CA GLY A 465 17.84 -10.75 8.22
C GLY A 465 17.79 -9.28 8.63
N ASP A 466 18.39 -8.93 9.77
CA ASP A 466 18.28 -7.58 10.33
C ASP A 466 19.32 -6.60 9.78
N THR A 467 20.38 -7.10 9.15
CA THR A 467 21.40 -6.27 8.50
C THR A 467 21.23 -6.30 7.00
N GLU A 468 20.96 -5.15 6.39
CA GLU A 468 20.94 -5.03 4.94
C GLU A 468 22.36 -5.14 4.38
N LEU A 469 22.50 -5.80 3.23
CA LEU A 469 23.79 -5.99 2.59
C LEU A 469 23.95 -5.02 1.41
N PRO A 470 25.16 -4.46 1.20
CA PRO A 470 25.46 -3.69 -0.01
C PRO A 470 25.25 -4.56 -1.26
N ALA A 471 24.53 -4.02 -2.24
CA ALA A 471 24.36 -4.67 -3.53
C ALA A 471 24.27 -3.68 -4.68
N THR A 472 24.77 -4.11 -5.84
CA THR A 472 24.64 -3.40 -7.11
C THR A 472 23.80 -4.22 -8.08
N VAL A 473 22.93 -3.56 -8.83
CA VAL A 473 22.16 -4.15 -9.92
C VAL A 473 22.59 -3.47 -11.21
N ASP A 474 23.06 -4.25 -12.18
CA ASP A 474 23.55 -3.77 -13.46
C ASP A 474 22.85 -4.49 -14.62
N GLY A 475 22.69 -3.81 -15.77
CA GLY A 475 22.17 -4.41 -16.99
C GLY A 475 20.76 -3.96 -17.37
N ASP A 476 20.07 -4.78 -18.15
CA ASP A 476 18.82 -4.39 -18.83
C ASP A 476 17.63 -4.25 -17.86
N GLY A 477 17.28 -3.01 -17.50
CA GLY A 477 16.20 -2.72 -16.54
C GLY A 477 16.64 -2.75 -15.09
N ALA A 478 17.94 -2.65 -14.81
CA ALA A 478 18.47 -2.56 -13.46
C ALA A 478 17.87 -1.38 -12.68
N GLY A 479 17.34 -1.66 -11.48
CA GLY A 479 16.71 -0.68 -10.58
C GLY A 479 15.33 -0.18 -11.03
N GLY A 480 15.03 -0.17 -12.35
CA GLY A 480 13.74 0.26 -12.89
C GLY A 480 12.74 -0.89 -13.11
N LEU A 481 13.22 -2.10 -13.40
CA LEU A 481 12.42 -3.32 -13.55
C LEU A 481 12.86 -4.39 -12.55
N VAL A 482 14.17 -4.67 -12.51
CA VAL A 482 14.76 -5.66 -11.61
C VAL A 482 15.38 -4.96 -10.42
N GLU A 483 14.98 -5.37 -9.24
CA GLU A 483 15.47 -4.86 -7.96
C GLU A 483 15.81 -6.04 -7.05
N ALA A 484 16.68 -5.79 -6.06
CA ALA A 484 17.02 -6.74 -5.02
C ALA A 484 17.09 -6.10 -3.64
N TRP A 485 16.81 -6.94 -2.64
CA TRP A 485 16.93 -6.61 -1.22
C TRP A 485 17.65 -7.76 -0.51
N PRO A 486 18.99 -7.69 -0.40
CA PRO A 486 19.76 -8.69 0.31
C PRO A 486 19.96 -8.31 1.78
N ALA A 487 19.97 -9.31 2.65
CA ALA A 487 20.13 -9.15 4.07
C ALA A 487 20.87 -10.33 4.70
N ARG A 488 21.46 -10.10 5.87
CA ARG A 488 22.16 -11.10 6.68
C ARG A 488 21.56 -11.17 8.07
N SER A 489 21.34 -12.40 8.54
CA SER A 489 20.91 -12.71 9.90
C SER A 489 22.11 -12.87 10.85
N PRO A 490 21.93 -12.74 12.17
CA PRO A 490 23.01 -12.88 13.15
C PRO A 490 23.74 -14.23 13.12
N ASP A 491 23.06 -15.30 12.68
CA ASP A 491 23.63 -16.65 12.52
C ASP A 491 24.48 -16.80 11.25
N GLY A 492 24.61 -15.75 10.44
CA GLY A 492 25.34 -15.77 9.18
C GLY A 492 24.52 -16.22 7.98
N THR A 493 23.21 -16.47 8.14
CA THR A 493 22.30 -16.74 7.01
C THR A 493 22.21 -15.50 6.12
N VAL A 494 22.35 -15.69 4.81
CA VAL A 494 22.22 -14.63 3.81
C VAL A 494 20.98 -14.87 2.97
N THR A 495 20.09 -13.88 2.93
CA THR A 495 18.86 -13.90 2.13
C THR A 495 18.98 -12.85 1.02
N VAL A 496 18.65 -13.22 -0.22
CA VAL A 496 18.60 -12.31 -1.38
C VAL A 496 17.22 -12.39 -2.01
N LEU A 497 16.39 -11.39 -1.75
CA LEU A 497 15.10 -11.23 -2.39
C LEU A 497 15.26 -10.43 -3.68
N VAL A 498 14.77 -10.95 -4.81
CA VAL A 498 14.88 -10.35 -6.14
C VAL A 498 13.52 -10.37 -6.82
N TRP A 499 13.14 -9.29 -7.48
CA TRP A 499 11.91 -9.25 -8.27
C TRP A 499 12.11 -8.55 -9.62
N ASN A 500 11.25 -8.89 -10.57
CA ASN A 500 11.14 -8.24 -11.87
C ASN A 500 9.70 -7.78 -12.08
N GLY A 501 9.47 -6.48 -12.16
CA GLY A 501 8.13 -5.88 -12.32
C GLY A 501 8.17 -4.49 -12.97
N THR A 502 7.08 -4.13 -13.63
CA THR A 502 6.85 -2.77 -14.18
C THR A 502 5.76 -2.04 -13.39
N LEU A 503 5.68 -0.71 -13.52
CA LEU A 503 4.54 0.08 -13.06
C LEU A 503 3.40 0.15 -14.08
N ASP A 504 3.61 -0.34 -15.30
CA ASP A 504 2.61 -0.35 -16.38
C ASP A 504 1.53 -1.41 -16.14
N HIS A 505 0.36 -0.95 -15.71
CA HIS A 505 -0.79 -1.78 -15.39
C HIS A 505 -1.36 -2.51 -16.60
N THR A 506 -1.13 -2.00 -17.81
CA THR A 506 -1.57 -2.68 -19.04
C THR A 506 -0.84 -4.02 -19.23
N LYS A 507 0.27 -4.22 -18.52
CA LYS A 507 1.10 -5.43 -18.54
C LYS A 507 0.98 -6.28 -17.27
N ALA A 508 -0.08 -6.10 -16.48
CA ALA A 508 -0.30 -6.87 -15.25
C ALA A 508 -0.33 -8.41 -15.47
N ALA A 509 -0.69 -8.86 -16.67
CA ALA A 509 -0.68 -10.27 -17.05
C ALA A 509 0.71 -10.81 -17.45
N GLY A 510 1.73 -9.95 -17.55
CA GLY A 510 3.07 -10.24 -18.04
C GLY A 510 3.31 -9.78 -19.48
N ASP A 511 4.58 -9.62 -19.83
CA ASP A 511 5.05 -9.25 -21.17
C ASP A 511 6.43 -9.85 -21.40
N GLU A 512 6.56 -10.76 -22.37
CA GLU A 512 7.80 -11.51 -22.64
C GLU A 512 8.99 -10.61 -23.01
N ARG A 513 8.73 -9.37 -23.44
CA ARG A 513 9.80 -8.39 -23.70
C ARG A 513 10.46 -7.92 -22.40
N LEU A 514 9.75 -8.03 -21.28
CA LEU A 514 10.20 -7.63 -19.95
C LEU A 514 10.79 -8.79 -19.14
N ASP A 515 10.85 -10.00 -19.70
CA ASP A 515 11.54 -11.14 -19.08
C ASP A 515 13.04 -10.90 -18.97
N ARG A 516 13.63 -11.31 -17.84
CA ARG A 516 15.07 -11.13 -17.58
C ARG A 516 15.74 -12.42 -17.15
N ARG A 517 16.96 -12.61 -17.61
CA ARG A 517 17.90 -13.56 -17.02
C ARG A 517 18.78 -12.82 -16.02
N VAL A 518 18.69 -13.20 -14.76
CA VAL A 518 19.37 -12.54 -13.65
C VAL A 518 20.47 -13.45 -13.12
N THR A 519 21.70 -12.97 -13.09
CA THR A 519 22.83 -13.64 -12.44
C THR A 519 23.09 -12.97 -11.09
N VAL A 520 22.75 -13.67 -10.00
CA VAL A 520 23.02 -13.24 -8.63
C VAL A 520 24.39 -13.76 -8.19
N ARG A 521 25.25 -12.87 -7.72
CA ARG A 521 26.64 -13.12 -7.32
C ARG A 521 26.82 -12.70 -5.87
N ILE A 522 27.03 -13.65 -4.99
CA ILE A 522 27.16 -13.44 -3.54
C ILE A 522 28.60 -13.70 -3.15
N ALA A 523 29.35 -12.63 -2.87
CA ALA A 523 30.73 -12.68 -2.43
C ALA A 523 30.84 -12.40 -0.92
N GLY A 524 31.99 -12.70 -0.30
CA GLY A 524 32.22 -12.39 1.12
C GLY A 524 31.51 -13.34 2.10
N LEU A 525 31.11 -14.53 1.65
CA LEU A 525 30.51 -15.56 2.50
C LEU A 525 31.56 -16.15 3.47
N ALA A 526 31.24 -16.16 4.76
CA ALA A 526 32.16 -16.54 5.83
C ALA A 526 32.33 -18.05 6.05
N ALA A 527 31.30 -18.85 5.75
CA ALA A 527 31.32 -20.30 5.95
C ALA A 527 31.85 -21.04 4.69
N PRO A 528 32.46 -22.23 4.84
CA PRO A 528 32.98 -22.99 3.71
C PRO A 528 31.88 -23.61 2.84
N ALA A 529 30.67 -23.77 3.39
CA ALA A 529 29.52 -24.30 2.68
C ALA A 529 28.21 -23.78 3.29
N TYR A 530 27.16 -23.76 2.47
CA TYR A 530 25.82 -23.27 2.83
C TYR A 530 24.75 -24.22 2.31
N ARG A 531 23.68 -24.40 3.07
CA ARG A 531 22.42 -24.95 2.56
C ARG A 531 21.67 -23.83 1.84
N MET A 532 21.49 -23.96 0.53
CA MET A 532 20.72 -23.01 -0.26
C MET A 532 19.28 -23.49 -0.45
N ARG A 533 18.32 -22.59 -0.22
CA ARG A 533 16.89 -22.73 -0.56
C ARG A 533 16.47 -21.64 -1.52
N HIS A 534 15.41 -21.91 -2.29
CA HIS A 534 14.86 -20.98 -3.28
C HIS A 534 13.35 -21.01 -3.20
N TRP A 535 12.72 -19.86 -3.05
CA TRP A 535 11.27 -19.69 -3.15
C TRP A 535 10.89 -18.80 -4.33
N ARG A 536 9.72 -19.05 -4.92
CA ARG A 536 9.20 -18.27 -6.06
C ARG A 536 7.76 -17.81 -5.88
N VAL A 537 7.48 -16.62 -6.40
CA VAL A 537 6.12 -16.12 -6.67
C VAL A 537 6.07 -15.67 -8.13
N ASP A 538 5.34 -16.38 -8.97
CA ASP A 538 5.21 -16.09 -10.40
C ASP A 538 3.94 -16.73 -10.99
N ALA A 539 3.86 -16.80 -12.32
CA ALA A 539 2.71 -17.39 -13.01
C ALA A 539 2.46 -18.87 -12.63
N ALA A 540 3.50 -19.60 -12.22
CA ALA A 540 3.45 -21.04 -11.90
C ALA A 540 3.50 -21.32 -10.39
N TYR A 541 4.22 -20.50 -9.61
CA TYR A 541 4.53 -20.75 -8.21
C TYR A 541 3.89 -19.73 -7.27
N SER A 542 3.39 -20.19 -6.12
CA SER A 542 2.79 -19.38 -5.05
C SER A 542 1.65 -18.46 -5.53
N ASN A 543 0.84 -18.98 -6.45
CA ASN A 543 -0.19 -18.23 -7.16
C ASN A 543 -1.56 -18.92 -7.01
N VAL A 544 -2.33 -18.46 -6.01
CA VAL A 544 -3.67 -18.99 -5.74
C VAL A 544 -4.59 -18.87 -6.97
N ALA A 545 -4.43 -17.82 -7.78
CA ALA A 545 -5.21 -17.62 -9.00
C ALA A 545 -4.90 -18.65 -10.08
N ALA A 546 -3.63 -19.02 -10.25
CA ALA A 546 -3.24 -20.10 -11.17
C ALA A 546 -3.79 -21.45 -10.70
N ARG A 547 -3.66 -21.74 -9.40
CA ARG A 547 -4.15 -23.00 -8.81
C ARG A 547 -5.67 -23.14 -8.90
N TRP A 548 -6.42 -22.08 -8.59
CA TRP A 548 -7.86 -22.08 -8.72
C TRP A 548 -8.31 -22.33 -10.16
N ARG A 549 -7.71 -21.62 -11.13
CA ARG A 549 -7.99 -21.83 -12.57
C ARG A 549 -7.73 -23.28 -13.02
N ALA A 550 -6.68 -23.92 -12.50
CA ALA A 550 -6.35 -25.31 -12.83
C ALA A 550 -7.37 -26.34 -12.29
N MET A 551 -8.14 -26.00 -11.25
CA MET A 551 -9.19 -26.87 -10.68
C MET A 551 -10.51 -26.84 -11.47
N GLY A 552 -10.57 -26.08 -12.58
CA GLY A 552 -11.72 -26.00 -13.49
C GLY A 552 -12.51 -24.70 -13.30
N ALA A 553 -12.67 -23.94 -14.39
CA ALA A 553 -13.48 -22.72 -14.41
C ALA A 553 -14.98 -23.07 -14.49
N GLY A 554 -15.80 -22.50 -13.61
CA GLY A 554 -17.26 -22.62 -13.71
C GLY A 554 -18.04 -22.48 -12.40
N ARG A 555 -17.37 -22.42 -11.25
CA ARG A 555 -17.99 -22.11 -9.96
C ARG A 555 -17.46 -20.80 -9.41
N ASP A 556 -18.32 -20.08 -8.70
CA ASP A 556 -17.92 -18.88 -7.96
C ASP A 556 -17.14 -19.24 -6.70
N TRP A 557 -17.49 -20.36 -6.06
CA TRP A 557 -16.89 -20.82 -4.81
C TRP A 557 -16.36 -22.25 -4.91
N PRO A 558 -15.24 -22.58 -4.23
CA PRO A 558 -14.74 -23.95 -4.15
C PRO A 558 -15.73 -24.86 -3.40
N ASP A 559 -15.83 -26.12 -3.85
CA ASP A 559 -16.43 -27.18 -3.03
C ASP A 559 -15.45 -27.68 -1.94
N ASP A 560 -15.91 -28.57 -1.05
CA ASP A 560 -15.09 -29.08 0.06
C ASP A 560 -13.77 -29.72 -0.39
N ARG A 561 -13.78 -30.43 -1.53
CA ARG A 561 -12.58 -31.07 -2.08
C ARG A 561 -11.62 -30.02 -2.60
N GLN A 562 -12.12 -29.01 -3.31
CA GLN A 562 -11.32 -27.91 -3.83
C GLN A 562 -10.76 -27.05 -2.69
N TRP A 563 -11.53 -26.77 -1.64
CA TRP A 563 -11.06 -26.10 -0.42
C TRP A 563 -9.91 -26.87 0.25
N ALA A 564 -10.07 -28.18 0.43
CA ALA A 564 -9.02 -29.01 1.01
C ALA A 564 -7.74 -28.99 0.14
N ALA A 565 -7.88 -29.03 -1.18
CA ALA A 565 -6.76 -28.95 -2.11
C ALA A 565 -6.06 -27.58 -2.08
N LEU A 566 -6.82 -26.48 -2.06
CA LEU A 566 -6.29 -25.13 -1.99
C LEU A 566 -5.54 -24.89 -0.67
N ARG A 567 -6.13 -25.28 0.47
CA ARG A 567 -5.46 -25.19 1.79
C ARG A 567 -4.21 -26.06 1.86
N GLY A 568 -4.29 -27.28 1.33
CA GLY A 568 -3.13 -28.17 1.25
C GLY A 568 -2.00 -27.63 0.38
N ALA A 569 -2.28 -26.64 -0.48
CA ALA A 569 -1.31 -25.94 -1.28
C ALA A 569 -0.90 -24.57 -0.69
N ASP A 570 -1.58 -24.03 0.33
CA ASP A 570 -1.37 -22.66 0.86
C ASP A 570 -0.07 -22.51 1.65
N ARG A 571 1.04 -22.68 0.94
CA ARG A 571 2.42 -22.50 1.35
C ARG A 571 3.19 -21.88 0.19
N ILE A 572 4.23 -21.15 0.53
CA ILE A 572 5.21 -20.66 -0.43
C ILE A 572 5.89 -21.84 -1.15
N ASP A 573 5.96 -21.78 -2.47
CA ASP A 573 6.52 -22.85 -3.30
C ASP A 573 8.06 -22.75 -3.43
N GLU A 574 8.71 -23.91 -3.36
CA GLU A 574 10.13 -24.10 -3.67
C GLU A 574 10.24 -24.85 -5.00
N PRO A 575 10.67 -24.21 -6.11
CA PRO A 575 10.76 -24.86 -7.42
C PRO A 575 11.83 -25.95 -7.48
N GLU A 576 12.82 -25.89 -6.59
CA GLU A 576 13.97 -26.78 -6.52
C GLU A 576 14.13 -27.32 -5.09
N GLN A 577 14.69 -28.52 -4.95
CA GLN A 577 15.04 -29.05 -3.63
C GLN A 577 16.22 -28.26 -3.04
N PRO A 578 16.26 -28.07 -1.71
CA PRO A 578 17.41 -27.47 -1.05
C PRO A 578 18.71 -28.21 -1.40
N ARG A 579 19.78 -27.47 -1.67
CA ARG A 579 21.08 -28.03 -2.06
C ARG A 579 22.23 -27.36 -1.33
N ASP A 580 23.29 -28.11 -1.09
CA ASP A 580 24.53 -27.56 -0.52
C ASP A 580 25.33 -26.84 -1.61
N VAL A 581 25.83 -25.65 -1.30
CA VAL A 581 26.69 -24.85 -2.18
C VAL A 581 27.95 -24.46 -1.42
N ALA A 582 29.09 -24.47 -2.10
CA ALA A 582 30.36 -24.02 -1.56
C ALA A 582 30.83 -22.79 -2.36
N PRO A 583 31.30 -21.71 -1.70
CA PRO A 583 31.84 -20.55 -2.41
C PRO A 583 33.06 -20.93 -3.25
N ALA A 584 32.92 -20.95 -4.57
CA ALA A 584 34.02 -21.23 -5.49
C ALA A 584 34.82 -19.94 -5.73
N GLY A 585 36.08 -19.90 -5.29
CA GLY A 585 36.88 -18.67 -5.33
C GLY A 585 36.27 -17.53 -4.50
N GLY A 586 35.55 -17.85 -3.43
CA GLY A 586 34.90 -16.87 -2.55
C GLY A 586 33.54 -16.36 -3.04
N LEU A 587 32.97 -16.98 -4.08
CA LEU A 587 31.73 -16.55 -4.72
C LEU A 587 30.72 -17.71 -4.82
N VAL A 588 29.46 -17.44 -4.49
CA VAL A 588 28.32 -18.24 -4.94
C VAL A 588 27.61 -17.49 -6.07
N GLN A 589 27.35 -18.17 -7.19
CA GLN A 589 26.63 -17.61 -8.33
C GLN A 589 25.37 -18.44 -8.60
N VAL A 590 24.24 -17.75 -8.79
CA VAL A 590 22.95 -18.37 -9.12
C VAL A 590 22.34 -17.64 -10.30
N ASP A 591 21.99 -18.38 -11.36
CA ASP A 591 21.28 -17.85 -12.51
C ASP A 591 19.77 -18.11 -12.36
N LEU A 592 18.97 -17.08 -12.59
CA LEU A 592 17.52 -17.07 -12.44
C LEU A 592 16.87 -16.58 -13.73
N ASP A 593 15.84 -17.27 -14.21
CA ASP A 593 14.92 -16.71 -15.20
C ASP A 593 13.74 -16.06 -14.48
N LEU A 594 13.72 -14.72 -14.44
CA LEU A 594 12.65 -13.90 -13.87
C LEU A 594 11.74 -13.38 -14.98
N LEU A 595 10.74 -14.21 -15.33
CA LEU A 595 9.69 -13.84 -16.29
C LEU A 595 8.75 -12.81 -15.66
N MET A 596 8.49 -11.69 -16.32
CA MET A 596 7.75 -10.59 -15.70
C MET A 596 6.24 -10.89 -15.65
N PRO A 597 5.56 -10.71 -14.51
CA PRO A 597 6.09 -10.37 -13.18
C PRO A 597 6.54 -11.63 -12.39
N ALA A 598 7.67 -11.54 -11.69
CA ALA A 598 8.16 -12.63 -10.85
C ALA A 598 8.99 -12.15 -9.65
N ILE A 599 9.00 -12.98 -8.61
CA ILE A 599 9.80 -12.83 -7.39
C ILE A 599 10.58 -14.13 -7.16
N SER A 600 11.84 -14.01 -6.78
CA SER A 600 12.68 -15.10 -6.28
C SER A 600 13.35 -14.71 -4.98
N CYS A 601 13.37 -15.61 -4.01
CA CYS A 601 14.09 -15.43 -2.75
C CYS A 601 15.08 -16.57 -2.57
N LEU A 602 16.37 -16.25 -2.51
CA LEU A 602 17.45 -17.19 -2.22
C LEU A 602 17.82 -17.06 -0.74
N GLU A 603 17.95 -18.15 -0.01
CA GLU A 603 18.45 -18.17 1.37
C GLU A 603 19.61 -19.16 1.45
N LEU A 604 20.73 -18.69 1.99
CA LEU A 604 21.96 -19.46 2.20
C LEU A 604 22.22 -19.53 3.70
N THR A 605 21.93 -20.67 4.32
CA THR A 605 22.22 -20.93 5.74
C THR A 605 23.57 -21.62 5.89
N PRO A 606 24.50 -21.14 6.75
CA PRO A 606 25.77 -21.81 7.01
C PRO A 606 25.60 -23.28 7.43
N LEU A 607 26.51 -24.16 6.97
CA LEU A 607 26.57 -25.59 7.32
C LEU A 607 27.56 -25.93 8.43
#